data_AF-A0A0R2RMP6-F1
#
_entry.id   AF-A0A0R2RMP6-F1
#
_cell.length_a   1.000
_cell.length_b   1.000
_cell.length_c   1.000
_cell.angle_alpha   90.00
_cell.angle_beta   90.00
_cell.angle_gamma   90.00
#
_symmetry.space_group_name_H-M   'P 1'
#
loop_
_entity.id
_entity.type
_entity.pdbx_description
1 polymer ?
#
loop_
_entity_poly.entity_id
_entity_poly.type
_entity_poly.pdbx_seq_one_letter_code
_entity_poly.pdbx_strand_id
1 'polypeptide(L)'
;LPKEEMVNYVQDIYSPFTADEISTKISQLLTPEGTNAEVEIIYQSISDLHASCPDHLGDWYFTGNYPTPGGVKVVNKSFMNYMEGKNKRAY
;
A
#
# COMPACT_ATOMS: atom_id res chain seq x y z
N LEU A 1 13.13 18.24 6.24
CA LEU A 1 11.76 18.80 6.33
C LEU A 1 11.12 18.31 7.62
N PRO A 2 10.43 19.16 8.37
CA PRO A 2 9.42 18.74 9.34
C PRO A 2 8.45 17.72 8.71
N LYS A 3 7.88 16.80 9.50
CA LYS A 3 7.04 15.72 8.96
C LYS A 3 5.74 16.26 8.35
N GLU A 4 5.27 17.40 8.84
CA GLU A 4 4.09 18.15 8.39
C GLU A 4 4.28 18.76 6.99
N GLU A 5 5.52 18.94 6.55
CA GLU A 5 5.88 19.50 5.24
C GLU A 5 6.30 18.42 4.23
N MET A 6 6.33 17.14 4.64
CA MET A 6 6.70 16.06 3.75
C MET A 6 5.57 15.73 2.78
N VAL A 7 5.92 15.52 1.51
CA VAL A 7 5.01 15.05 0.46
C VAL A 7 5.05 13.52 0.41
N ASN A 8 3.89 12.89 0.21
CA ASN A 8 3.79 11.44 0.03
C ASN A 8 4.12 11.04 -1.42
N TYR A 9 5.40 10.82 -1.71
CA TYR A 9 5.85 10.38 -3.04
C TYR A 9 5.51 8.92 -3.36
N VAL A 10 5.15 8.13 -2.34
CA VAL A 10 4.78 6.73 -2.55
C VAL A 10 3.43 6.63 -3.24
N GLN A 11 2.53 7.60 -3.06
CA GLN A 11 1.24 7.62 -3.75
C GLN A 11 1.39 7.61 -5.29
N ASP A 12 2.42 8.27 -5.83
CA ASP A 12 2.69 8.30 -7.26
C ASP A 12 3.06 6.92 -7.83
N ILE A 13 3.62 6.03 -6.98
CA ILE A 13 3.94 4.65 -7.35
C ILE A 13 2.66 3.83 -7.53
N TYR A 14 1.62 4.13 -6.76
CA TYR A 14 0.33 3.45 -6.81
C TYR A 14 -0.58 4.01 -7.91
N SER A 15 -0.43 5.30 -8.26
CA SER A 15 -1.26 6.00 -9.26
C SER A 15 -1.46 5.30 -10.61
N PRO A 16 -0.48 4.56 -11.19
CA PRO A 16 -0.69 3.89 -12.48
C PRO A 16 -1.42 2.55 -12.36
N PHE A 17 -1.78 2.10 -11.15
CA PHE A 17 -2.41 0.80 -10.91
C PHE A 17 -3.81 0.96 -10.33
N THR A 18 -4.70 0.08 -10.75
CA THR A 18 -6.03 -0.09 -10.17
C THR A 18 -5.98 -0.99 -8.92
N ALA A 19 -7.00 -0.88 -8.07
CA ALA A 19 -7.13 -1.75 -6.89
C ALA A 19 -7.19 -3.25 -7.27
N ASP A 20 -7.78 -3.57 -8.42
CA ASP A 20 -7.87 -4.94 -8.94
C ASP A 20 -6.52 -5.48 -9.40
N GLU A 21 -5.70 -4.67 -10.07
CA GLU A 21 -4.33 -5.03 -10.46
C GLU A 21 -3.44 -5.26 -9.23
N ILE A 22 -3.58 -4.39 -8.21
CA ILE A 22 -2.88 -4.56 -6.94
C ILE A 22 -3.33 -5.85 -6.25
N SER A 23 -4.63 -6.13 -6.19
CA SER A 23 -5.20 -7.36 -5.60
C SER A 23 -4.71 -8.62 -6.32
N THR A 24 -4.66 -8.57 -7.66
CA THR A 24 -4.10 -9.62 -8.51
C THR A 24 -2.62 -9.83 -8.17
N LYS A 25 -1.85 -8.75 -8.06
CA LYS A 25 -0.43 -8.84 -7.73
C LYS A 25 -0.18 -9.41 -6.33
N ILE A 26 -1.01 -9.04 -5.34
CA ILE A 26 -0.93 -9.60 -3.99
C ILE A 26 -1.21 -11.11 -4.03
N SER A 27 -2.24 -11.54 -4.76
CA SER A 27 -2.57 -12.95 -4.93
C SER A 27 -1.39 -13.73 -5.54
N GLN A 28 -0.76 -13.18 -6.59
CA GLN A 28 0.45 -13.77 -7.18
C GLN A 28 1.62 -13.90 -6.18
N LEU A 29 1.86 -12.87 -5.38
CA LEU A 29 2.97 -12.85 -4.41
C LEU A 29 2.74 -13.81 -3.23
N LEU A 30 1.49 -14.05 -2.85
CA LEU A 30 1.12 -14.91 -1.73
C LEU A 30 0.81 -16.34 -2.14
N THR A 31 0.67 -16.62 -3.44
CA THR A 31 0.50 -17.97 -3.96
C THR A 31 1.80 -18.77 -3.77
N PRO A 32 1.78 -19.87 -2.99
CA PRO A 32 2.97 -20.70 -2.82
C PRO A 32 3.41 -21.35 -4.12
N GLU A 33 4.72 -21.55 -4.27
CA GLU A 33 5.27 -22.32 -5.40
C GLU A 33 4.69 -23.75 -5.42
N GLY A 34 4.36 -24.23 -6.62
CA GLY A 34 3.78 -25.57 -6.81
C GLY A 34 2.27 -25.67 -6.61
N THR A 35 1.58 -24.55 -6.34
CA THR A 35 0.11 -24.52 -6.31
C THR A 35 -0.46 -24.83 -7.71
N ASN A 36 -1.25 -25.90 -7.83
CA ASN A 36 -1.88 -26.33 -9.09
C ASN A 36 -3.32 -25.81 -9.26
N ALA A 37 -3.64 -24.71 -8.60
CA ALA A 37 -4.95 -24.05 -8.64
C ALA A 37 -4.76 -22.54 -8.73
N GLU A 38 -5.71 -21.87 -9.36
CA GLU A 38 -5.77 -20.41 -9.33
C GLU A 38 -6.14 -19.94 -7.92
N VAL A 39 -5.38 -18.98 -7.40
CA VAL A 39 -5.59 -18.39 -6.08
C VAL A 39 -5.91 -16.92 -6.29
N GLU A 40 -7.09 -16.53 -5.83
CA GLU A 40 -7.52 -15.14 -5.77
C GLU A 40 -7.75 -14.74 -4.30
N ILE A 41 -7.30 -13.53 -3.97
CA ILE A 41 -7.60 -12.90 -2.68
C ILE A 41 -8.62 -11.80 -2.92
N ILE A 42 -9.82 -11.99 -2.38
CA ILE A 42 -10.93 -11.06 -2.55
C ILE A 42 -10.87 -9.98 -1.48
N TYR A 43 -10.82 -8.73 -1.93
CA TYR A 43 -10.94 -7.54 -1.09
C TYR A 43 -12.29 -6.85 -1.33
N GLN A 44 -12.76 -6.08 -0.34
CA GLN A 44 -13.87 -5.15 -0.57
C GLN A 44 -13.43 -4.04 -1.53
N SER A 45 -14.37 -3.51 -2.31
CA SER A 45 -14.10 -2.28 -3.06
C SER A 45 -13.75 -1.14 -2.09
N ILE A 46 -12.96 -0.17 -2.54
CA ILE A 46 -12.59 0.99 -1.70
C ILE A 46 -13.86 1.72 -1.23
N SER A 47 -14.87 1.85 -2.09
CA SER A 47 -16.15 2.45 -1.73
C SER A 47 -16.88 1.67 -0.63
N ASP A 48 -16.91 0.33 -0.72
CA ASP A 48 -17.60 -0.50 0.28
C ASP A 48 -16.85 -0.50 1.61
N LEU A 49 -15.51 -0.46 1.57
CA LEU A 49 -14.67 -0.30 2.77
C LEU A 49 -15.00 1.00 3.49
N HIS A 50 -15.06 2.12 2.76
CA HIS A 50 -15.40 3.42 3.32
C HIS A 50 -16.84 3.48 3.83
N ALA A 51 -17.78 2.81 3.15
CA ALA A 51 -19.17 2.72 3.61
C ALA A 51 -19.30 1.90 4.90
N SER A 52 -18.50 0.84 5.03
CA SER A 52 -18.50 -0.05 6.20
C SER A 52 -17.80 0.56 7.41
N CYS A 53 -16.73 1.34 7.19
CA CYS A 53 -15.86 1.91 8.22
C CYS A 53 -15.56 3.40 7.94
N PRO A 54 -16.55 4.30 8.04
CA PRO A 54 -16.42 5.70 7.61
C PRO A 54 -15.37 6.51 8.40
N ASP A 55 -15.15 6.18 9.67
CA ASP A 55 -14.13 6.85 10.51
C ASP A 55 -12.73 6.20 10.40
N HIS A 56 -12.62 5.09 9.66
CA HIS A 56 -11.43 4.25 9.57
C HIS A 56 -11.21 3.75 8.14
N LEU A 57 -10.92 4.69 7.24
CA LEU A 57 -10.89 4.46 5.79
C LEU A 57 -9.87 3.40 5.34
N GLY A 58 -8.67 3.36 5.91
CA GLY A 58 -7.76 2.22 5.82
C GLY A 58 -7.30 1.79 4.41
N ASP A 59 -7.44 2.64 3.40
CA ASP A 59 -7.33 2.31 1.97
C ASP A 59 -5.91 2.41 1.41
N TRP A 60 -4.94 2.88 2.20
CA TRP A 60 -3.56 3.17 1.77
C TRP A 60 -2.81 1.96 1.18
N TYR A 61 -3.26 0.73 1.45
CA TYR A 61 -2.70 -0.48 0.82
C TYR A 61 -3.03 -0.58 -0.68
N PHE A 62 -4.09 0.09 -1.13
CA PHE A 62 -4.55 0.12 -2.52
C PHE A 62 -4.31 1.48 -3.18
N THR A 63 -4.40 2.57 -2.41
CA THR A 63 -4.26 3.94 -2.95
C THR A 63 -2.86 4.52 -2.77
N GLY A 64 -2.03 3.94 -1.91
CA GLY A 64 -0.76 4.53 -1.49
C GLY A 64 -0.91 5.84 -0.72
N ASN A 65 -2.13 6.24 -0.36
CA ASN A 65 -2.41 7.50 0.33
C ASN A 65 -2.23 7.36 1.84
N TYR A 66 -1.04 7.67 2.36
CA TYR A 66 -0.79 7.70 3.81
C TYR A 66 -1.17 9.08 4.36
N PRO A 67 -2.30 9.22 5.08
CA PRO A 67 -2.93 10.54 5.28
C PRO A 67 -2.35 11.32 6.46
N THR A 68 -1.44 10.74 7.24
CA THR A 68 -0.90 11.38 8.44
C THR A 68 0.56 11.81 8.23
N PRO A 69 1.01 12.93 8.84
CA PRO A 69 2.42 13.33 8.77
C PRO A 69 3.40 12.24 9.23
N GLY A 70 3.01 11.46 10.25
CA GLY A 70 3.78 10.31 10.70
C GLY A 70 3.85 9.20 9.65
N GLY A 71 2.71 8.86 9.04
CA GLY A 71 2.62 7.88 7.95
C GLY A 71 3.47 8.28 6.74
N VAL A 72 3.37 9.53 6.28
CA VAL A 72 4.18 10.06 5.16
C VAL A 72 5.68 9.93 5.45
N LYS A 73 6.12 10.31 6.66
CA LYS A 73 7.53 10.19 7.06
C LYS A 73 8.00 8.73 6.99
N VAL A 74 7.21 7.80 7.54
CA VAL A 74 7.58 6.37 7.59
C VAL A 74 7.58 5.76 6.19
N VAL A 75 6.56 6.02 5.37
CA VAL A 75 6.46 5.43 4.03
C VAL A 75 7.56 5.94 3.10
N ASN A 76 7.88 7.24 3.14
CA ASN A 76 9.02 7.78 2.39
C ASN A 76 10.33 7.16 2.85
N LYS A 77 10.49 6.90 4.16
CA LYS A 77 11.68 6.23 4.68
C LYS A 77 11.76 4.77 4.24
N SER A 78 10.64 4.06 4.22
CA SER A 78 10.55 2.70 3.67
C SER A 78 10.94 2.66 2.20
N PHE A 79 10.43 3.59 1.39
CA PHE A 79 10.77 3.70 -0.03
C PHE A 79 12.27 3.96 -0.24
N MET A 80 12.85 4.91 0.49
CA MET A 80 14.30 5.15 0.44
C MET A 80 15.09 3.90 0.84
N ASN A 81 14.71 3.21 1.92
CA ASN A 81 15.40 2.00 2.34
C ASN A 81 15.35 0.91 1.25
N TYR A 82 14.21 0.74 0.58
CA TYR A 82 14.05 -0.19 -0.55
C TYR A 82 14.99 0.18 -1.71
N MET A 83 14.97 1.44 -2.15
CA MET A 83 15.82 1.94 -3.25
C MET A 83 17.32 1.84 -2.92
N GLU A 84 17.70 2.00 -1.65
CA GLU A 84 19.07 1.90 -1.18
C GLU A 84 19.50 0.47 -0.78
N GLY A 85 18.62 -0.53 -0.91
CA GLY A 85 18.89 -1.92 -0.52
C GLY A 85 19.11 -2.12 1.00
N LYS A 86 18.61 -1.20 1.83
CA LYS A 86 18.79 -1.24 3.29
C LYS A 86 17.68 -2.09 3.93
N ASN A 87 18.02 -3.26 4.43
CA ASN A 87 17.09 -4.12 5.17
C ASN A 87 16.94 -3.66 6.64
N LYS A 88 16.19 -2.57 6.85
CA LYS A 88 15.89 -2.03 8.19
C LYS A 88 14.47 -1.49 8.27
N ARG A 89 13.91 -1.52 9.48
CA ARG A 89 12.60 -0.90 9.77
C ARG A 89 12.69 0.62 9.55
N ALA A 90 11.59 1.19 9.08
CA ALA A 90 11.47 2.62 8.83
C ALA A 90 10.98 3.43 10.04
N TYR A 91 10.47 2.74 11.07
CA TYR A 91 10.09 3.30 12.38
C TYR A 91 11.17 3.06 13.42
#